data_AF-A0A1M6JZX9-F1
#
_entry.id   AF-A0A1M6JZX9-F1
#
_cell.length_a   1.000
_cell.length_b   1.000
_cell.length_c   1.000
_cell.angle_alpha   90.00
_cell.angle_beta   90.00
_cell.angle_gamma   90.00
#
_symmetry.space_group_name_H-M   'P 1'
#
loop_
_entity.id
_entity.type
_entity.pdbx_description
1 polymer ?
#
loop_
_entity_poly.entity_id
_entity_poly.type
_entity_poly.pdbx_seq_one_letter_code
_entity_poly.pdbx_strand_id
1 'polypeptide(L)' 'MNIKNVMTREDFMRFFRNTEKLNELTVDDRIEIFRTILVGSSDLTKDLLNEILGDYNVNNLEIIEVTNDKI' A
#
# COMPACT_ATOMS: atom_id res chain seq x y z
N MET A 1 -19.75 -1.13 31.30
CA MET A 1 -19.77 -2.10 30.19
C MET A 1 -18.69 -1.65 29.21
N ASN A 2 -17.60 -2.40 29.08
CA ASN A 2 -16.49 -2.01 28.21
C ASN A 2 -16.79 -2.56 26.81
N ILE A 3 -17.38 -1.74 25.94
CA ILE A 3 -17.64 -2.13 24.56
C ILE A 3 -16.27 -2.17 23.89
N LYS A 4 -15.72 -3.36 23.63
CA LYS A 4 -14.66 -3.50 22.63
C LYS A 4 -15.28 -3.04 21.32
N ASN A 5 -14.92 -1.84 20.86
CA ASN A 5 -15.18 -1.44 19.48
C ASN A 5 -14.30 -2.34 18.60
N VAL A 6 -14.82 -3.50 18.25
CA VAL A 6 -14.19 -4.40 17.29
C VAL A 6 -14.37 -3.73 15.94
N MET A 7 -13.29 -3.23 15.37
CA MET A 7 -13.29 -2.71 14.01
C MET A 7 -13.68 -3.84 13.06
N THR A 8 -14.80 -3.69 12.35
CA THR A 8 -15.17 -4.66 11.32
C THR A 8 -14.35 -4.43 10.05
N ARG A 9 -14.29 -5.44 9.17
CA ARG A 9 -13.72 -5.27 7.82
C ARG A 9 -14.38 -4.10 7.09
N GLU A 10 -15.69 -3.94 7.22
CA GLU A 10 -16.43 -2.86 6.57
C GLU A 10 -16.03 -1.49 7.12
N ASP A 11 -15.89 -1.36 8.45
CA ASP A 11 -15.44 -0.11 9.05
C ASP A 11 -14.04 0.28 8.59
N PHE A 12 -13.12 -0.68 8.51
CA PHE A 12 -11.77 -0.46 7.98
C PHE A 12 -11.80 -0.04 6.51
N MET A 13 -12.51 -0.79 5.66
CA MET A 13 -12.58 -0.48 4.22
C MET A 13 -13.27 0.86 3.96
N ARG A 14 -14.26 1.24 4.78
CA ARG A 14 -14.92 2.56 4.70
C ARG A 14 -13.96 3.69 5.08
N PHE A 15 -13.15 3.50 6.13
CA PHE A 15 -12.10 4.45 6.49
C PHE A 15 -11.05 4.57 5.39
N PHE A 16 -10.53 3.44 4.91
CA PHE A 16 -9.45 3.40 3.92
C PHE A 16 -9.83 4.01 2.56
N ARG A 17 -11.13 3.97 2.20
CA ARG A 17 -11.64 4.61 0.97
C ARG A 17 -12.01 6.08 1.13
N ASN A 18 -12.00 6.61 2.35
CA ASN A 18 -12.34 8.00 2.61
C ASN A 18 -11.08 8.88 2.42
N THR A 19 -11.02 9.59 1.30
CA THR A 19 -9.88 10.47 0.96
C THR A 19 -9.71 11.62 1.93
N GLU A 20 -10.78 12.15 2.53
CA GLU A 20 -10.68 13.19 3.57
C GLU A 20 -9.96 12.66 4.81
N LYS A 21 -10.27 11.43 5.22
CA LYS A 21 -9.60 10.76 6.34
C LYS A 21 -8.17 10.38 6.04
N LEU A 22 -7.88 9.93 4.82
CA LEU A 22 -6.50 9.72 4.38
C LEU A 22 -5.69 11.03 4.41
N ASN A 23 -6.33 12.17 4.13
CA ASN A 23 -5.69 13.50 4.19
C ASN A 23 -5.36 13.99 5.60
N GLU A 24 -5.93 13.38 6.64
CA GLU A 24 -5.56 13.64 8.03
C GLU A 24 -4.24 12.92 8.43
N LEU A 25 -3.80 11.92 7.64
CA LEU A 25 -2.60 11.13 7.92
C LEU A 25 -1.33 11.84 7.46
N THR A 26 -0.26 11.72 8.27
CA THR A 26 1.07 12.16 7.88
C THR A 26 1.63 11.27 6.76
N VAL A 27 2.71 11.73 6.12
CA VAL A 27 3.42 10.92 5.12
C VAL A 27 3.91 9.60 5.74
N ASP A 28 4.44 9.65 6.96
CA ASP A 28 4.96 8.47 7.66
C ASP A 28 3.84 7.46 7.97
N ASP A 29 2.68 7.93 8.45
CA ASP A 29 1.51 7.08 8.70
C ASP A 29 1.06 6.35 7.42
N ARG A 30 1.07 7.05 6.29
CA ARG A 30 0.68 6.47 4.99
C ARG A 30 1.68 5.40 4.54
N ILE A 31 2.98 5.63 4.75
CA ILE A 31 4.04 4.66 4.44
C ILE A 31 3.89 3.42 5.32
N GLU A 32 3.59 3.59 6.61
CA GLU A 32 3.37 2.48 7.53
C GLU A 32 2.18 1.62 7.09
N ILE A 33 1.02 2.24 6.83
CA ILE A 33 -0.18 1.52 6.37
C ILE A 33 0.11 0.75 5.08
N PHE A 34 0.73 1.39 4.09
CA PHE A 34 1.09 0.73 2.83
C PHE A 34 1.96 -0.51 3.04
N ARG A 35 2.95 -0.43 3.95
CA ARG A 35 3.83 -1.56 4.28
C ARG A 35 3.11 -2.69 5.02
N THR A 36 2.05 -2.37 5.78
CA THR A 36 1.30 -3.35 6.59
C THR A 36 0.20 -4.07 5.82
N ILE A 37 -0.36 -3.47 4.76
CA ILE A 37 -1.48 -4.09 4.01
C ILE A 37 -1.06 -5.19 3.04
N LEU A 38 0.22 -5.25 2.65
CA LEU A 38 0.73 -6.27 1.74
C LEU A 38 0.86 -7.60 2.49
N VAL A 39 0.33 -8.67 1.90
CA VAL A 39 0.25 -10.01 2.50
C VAL A 39 1.59 -10.76 2.34
N GLY A 40 2.41 -10.39 1.36
CA GLY A 40 3.76 -10.90 1.21
C GLY A 40 4.49 -10.35 -0.01
N SER A 41 5.71 -10.84 -0.24
CA SER A 41 6.53 -10.42 -1.38
C SER A 41 5.91 -10.73 -2.74
N SER A 42 5.00 -11.72 -2.81
CA SER A 42 4.25 -12.06 -4.02
C SER A 42 3.31 -10.97 -4.51
N ASP A 43 2.93 -10.03 -3.63
CA ASP A 43 2.04 -8.93 -4.00
C ASP A 43 2.80 -7.81 -4.74
N LEU A 44 4.13 -7.75 -4.59
CA LEU A 44 4.98 -6.77 -5.27
C LEU A 44 5.50 -7.34 -6.59
N THR A 45 4.71 -7.16 -7.65
CA THR A 45 5.11 -7.54 -9.02
C THR A 45 5.75 -6.36 -9.75
N LYS A 46 6.58 -6.66 -10.75
CA LYS A 46 7.14 -5.64 -11.63
C LYS A 46 6.04 -4.79 -12.28
N ASP A 47 4.96 -5.42 -12.71
CA ASP A 47 3.83 -4.74 -13.35
C ASP A 47 3.14 -3.78 -12.39
N LEU A 48 2.82 -4.22 -11.16
CA LEU A 48 2.22 -3.36 -10.14
C LEU A 48 3.10 -2.14 -9.85
N LEU A 49 4.41 -2.34 -9.70
CA LEU A 49 5.33 -1.25 -9.42
C LEU A 49 5.42 -0.26 -10.59
N ASN A 50 5.44 -0.75 -11.83
CA ASN A 50 5.41 0.12 -13.01
C ASN A 50 4.10 0.92 -13.12
N GLU A 51 2.95 0.29 -12.84
CA GLU A 51 1.65 0.99 -12.78
C GLU A 51 1.67 2.10 -11.73
N ILE A 52 2.17 1.81 -10.52
CA ILE A 52 2.31 2.82 -9.45
C ILE A 52 3.22 3.97 -9.91
N LEU A 53 4.38 3.70 -10.52
CA LEU A 53 5.24 4.78 -11.02
C LEU A 53 4.51 5.63 -12.08
N GLY A 54 3.74 5.00 -12.96
CA GLY A 54 2.92 5.67 -13.98
C GLY A 54 1.84 6.57 -13.38
N ASP A 55 1.08 6.07 -12.41
CA ASP A 55 0.00 6.81 -11.73
C ASP A 55 0.52 8.06 -11.01
N TYR A 56 1.75 8.00 -10.49
CA TYR A 56 2.41 9.12 -9.82
C TYR A 56 3.30 9.96 -10.77
N ASN A 57 3.30 9.65 -12.08
CA ASN A 57 4.11 10.33 -13.10
C ASN A 57 5.61 10.38 -12.73
N VAL A 58 6.12 9.31 -12.11
CA VAL A 58 7.51 9.17 -11.71
C VAL A 58 8.31 8.53 -12.84
N ASN A 59 8.94 9.40 -13.65
CA ASN A 59 9.63 8.97 -14.88
C ASN A 59 11.16 8.79 -14.69
N ASN A 60 11.67 9.05 -13.48
CA ASN A 60 13.11 9.00 -13.18
C ASN A 60 13.54 7.72 -12.43
N LEU A 61 12.64 6.75 -12.29
CA LEU A 61 12.90 5.44 -11.67
C LEU A 61 12.58 4.32 -12.66
N GLU A 62 13.31 3.22 -12.58
CA GLU A 62 13.13 2.02 -13.40
C GLU A 62 13.05 0.77 -12.50
N ILE A 63 12.09 -0.12 -12.75
CA ILE A 63 11.93 -1.39 -12.03
C ILE A 63 12.60 -2.52 -12.80
N ILE A 64 13.64 -3.10 -12.18
CA ILE A 64 14.38 -4.24 -12.72
C ILE A 64 13.98 -5.50 -11.96
N GLU A 65 13.56 -6.53 -12.69
CA GLU A 65 13.34 -7.86 -12.14
C GLU A 65 14.61 -8.69 -12.31
N VAL A 66 15.09 -9.29 -11.22
CA VAL A 66 16.27 -10.13 -11.22
C VAL A 66 15.81 -11.58 -11.10
N THR A 67 15.96 -12.35 -12.17
CA THR A 67 15.80 -13.81 -12.10
C THR A 67 17.11 -14.42 -11.59
N ASN A 68 17.02 -15.26 -10.56
CA ASN A 68 18.18 -15.93 -9.93
C ASN A 68 18.79 -17.05 -10.81
N ASP A 69 18.77 -16.93 -12.14
CA ASP A 69 19.17 -18.01 -13.03
C ASP A 69 20.69 -18.15 -13.21
N LYS A 70 21.52 -17.28 -12.62
CA LYS A 70 22.99 -17.39 -12.64
C LYS A 70 23.65 -16.75 -11.42
N ILE A 71 23.92 -17.55 -10.38
CA ILE A 71 25.09 -17.39 -9.51
C ILE A 71 25.91 -18.67 -9.63
#